data_AF-T1BUW3-F1
#
_entry.id   AF-T1BUW3-F1
#
_cell.length_a   1.000
_cell.length_b   1.000
_cell.length_c   1.000
_cell.angle_alpha   90.00
_cell.angle_beta   90.00
_cell.angle_gamma   90.00
#
_symmetry.space_group_name_H-M   'P 1'
#
loop_
_entity.id
_entity.type
_entity.pdbx_description
1 polymer ?
#
loop_
_entity_poly.entity_id
_entity_poly.type
_entity_poly.pdbx_seq_one_letter_code
_entity_poly.pdbx_strand_id
1 'polypeptide(L)'
;DPETLRNLLEERALAHDAMDASRVARIREDMERADARRLQPHYIESFFLEAFRRLGGTATPREPRRYEIPHVPALVRQRDRMIGVREAIVPRYERIAFDKTLVAPPGGSPAAFVCPGHPLLDATLDLTLERHRELLRQGSVLVDERDHGTQPYVLCSLEHA
;
A
#
# COMPACT_ATOMS: atom_id res chain seq x y z
N ASP A 1 -37.19 50.24 1.22
CA ASP A 1 -36.12 50.56 2.17
C ASP A 1 -34.85 49.78 1.86
N PRO A 2 -33.68 50.44 1.86
CA PRO A 2 -32.38 49.80 1.62
C PRO A 2 -32.03 48.74 2.69
N GLU A 3 -32.56 48.88 3.91
CA GLU A 3 -32.31 47.93 5.00
C GLU A 3 -33.04 46.59 4.80
N THR A 4 -34.26 46.61 4.26
CA THR A 4 -35.00 45.38 3.95
C THR A 4 -34.32 44.57 2.85
N LEU A 5 -33.70 45.24 1.86
CA LEU A 5 -32.89 44.57 0.84
C LEU A 5 -31.61 43.98 1.41
N ARG A 6 -31.00 44.62 2.42
CA ARG A 6 -29.78 44.14 3.06
C ARG A 6 -30.02 42.91 3.93
N ASN A 7 -31.12 42.87 4.66
CA ASN A 7 -31.51 41.69 5.46
C ASN A 7 -31.90 40.50 4.57
N LEU A 8 -32.56 40.73 3.43
CA LEU A 8 -32.86 39.66 2.44
C LEU A 8 -31.60 39.11 1.74
N LEU A 9 -30.53 39.91 1.63
CA LEU A 9 -29.23 39.47 1.14
C LEU A 9 -28.45 38.68 2.21
N GLU A 10 -28.57 39.04 3.49
CA GLU A 10 -27.97 38.28 4.60
C GLU A 10 -28.72 36.97 4.87
N GLU A 11 -30.06 36.91 4.76
CA GLU A 11 -30.83 35.66 4.91
C GLU A 11 -30.58 34.68 3.75
N ARG A 12 -30.20 35.17 2.55
CA ARG A 12 -29.84 34.33 1.41
C ARG A 12 -28.37 33.91 1.38
N ALA A 13 -27.56 34.39 2.33
CA ALA A 13 -26.18 33.95 2.52
C ALA A 13 -26.04 32.59 3.24
N LEU A 14 -27.16 31.92 3.55
CA LEU A 14 -27.19 30.52 4.00
C LEU A 14 -27.05 29.48 2.86
N ALA A 15 -26.65 29.91 1.67
CA ALA A 15 -26.52 29.03 0.49
C ALA A 15 -25.14 29.11 -0.18
N HIS A 16 -24.06 29.14 0.60
CA HIS A 16 -22.70 28.86 0.11
C HIS A 16 -22.27 27.43 0.46
N ASP A 17 -22.98 26.45 -0.11
CA ASP A 17 -22.51 25.06 -0.22
C ASP A 17 -21.79 24.83 -1.56
N ALA A 18 -21.11 25.87 -2.06
CA ALA A 18 -20.17 25.76 -3.15
C ALA A 18 -18.79 25.62 -2.52
N MET A 19 -18.28 24.39 -2.47
CA MET A 19 -16.90 24.11 -2.05
C MET A 19 -15.95 25.11 -2.71
N ASP A 20 -15.34 25.97 -1.89
CA ASP A 20 -14.34 26.94 -2.31
C ASP A 20 -13.26 26.23 -3.16
N ALA A 21 -13.09 26.69 -4.41
CA ALA A 21 -12.18 26.08 -5.38
C ALA A 21 -10.74 25.98 -4.84
N SER A 22 -10.37 26.86 -3.91
CA SER A 22 -9.08 26.83 -3.21
C SER A 22 -8.92 25.59 -2.30
N ARG A 23 -10.01 25.13 -1.67
CA ARG A 23 -10.05 23.96 -0.79
C ARG A 23 -10.09 22.67 -1.60
N VAL A 24 -10.78 22.66 -2.74
CA VAL A 24 -10.76 21.56 -3.71
C VAL A 24 -9.37 21.37 -4.30
N ALA A 25 -8.67 22.47 -4.64
CA ALA A 25 -7.30 22.42 -5.12
C ALA A 25 -6.31 21.88 -4.07
N ARG A 26 -6.45 22.30 -2.81
CA ARG A 26 -5.64 21.76 -1.70
C ARG A 26 -5.90 20.29 -1.43
N ILE A 27 -7.17 19.86 -1.42
CA ILE A 27 -7.53 18.45 -1.28
C ILE A 27 -6.95 17.64 -2.44
N ARG A 28 -7.02 18.16 -3.67
CA ARG A 28 -6.45 17.52 -4.85
C ARG A 28 -4.92 17.44 -4.76
N GLU A 29 -4.24 18.47 -4.30
CA GLU A 29 -2.78 18.46 -4.11
C GLU A 29 -2.37 17.49 -2.99
N ASP A 30 -3.12 17.44 -1.90
CA ASP A 30 -2.89 16.48 -0.81
C ASP A 30 -3.18 15.04 -1.26
N MET A 31 -4.20 14.84 -2.11
CA MET A 31 -4.50 13.56 -2.76
C MET A 31 -3.42 13.17 -3.77
N GLU A 32 -2.93 14.09 -4.60
CA GLU A 32 -1.85 13.88 -5.56
C GLU A 32 -0.53 13.59 -4.84
N ARG A 33 -0.25 14.28 -3.72
CA ARG A 33 0.92 14.03 -2.86
C ARG A 33 0.79 12.69 -2.12
N ALA A 34 -0.42 12.31 -1.70
CA ALA A 34 -0.69 11.00 -1.13
C ALA A 34 -0.54 9.89 -2.19
N ASP A 35 -0.99 10.10 -3.42
CA ASP A 35 -0.85 9.17 -4.54
C ASP A 35 0.60 9.07 -5.03
N ALA A 36 1.35 10.17 -5.05
CA ALA A 36 2.78 10.17 -5.36
C ALA A 36 3.62 9.42 -4.30
N ARG A 37 3.15 9.40 -3.05
CA ARG A 37 3.75 8.63 -1.95
C ARG A 37 3.23 7.18 -1.87
N ARG A 38 2.17 6.82 -2.60
CA ARG A 38 1.67 5.44 -2.62
C ARG A 38 2.61 4.59 -3.46
N LEU A 39 3.14 3.54 -2.84
CA LEU A 39 3.73 2.44 -3.61
C LEU A 39 2.72 1.95 -4.63
N GLN A 40 3.13 1.88 -5.90
CA GLN A 40 2.28 1.32 -6.94
C GLN A 40 1.92 -0.13 -6.56
N PRO A 41 0.65 -0.55 -6.71
CA PRO A 41 0.19 -1.89 -6.37
C PRO A 41 1.09 -3.02 -6.89
N HIS A 42 1.67 -2.83 -8.06
CA HIS A 42 2.57 -3.80 -8.70
C HIS A 42 3.83 -4.11 -7.87
N TYR A 43 4.40 -3.13 -7.16
CA TYR A 43 5.57 -3.37 -6.32
C TYR A 43 5.22 -4.18 -5.08
N ILE A 44 4.08 -3.89 -4.45
CA ILE A 44 3.59 -4.66 -3.29
C ILE A 44 3.27 -6.09 -3.73
N GLU A 45 2.60 -6.25 -4.87
CA GLU A 45 2.29 -7.55 -5.47
C GLU A 45 3.57 -8.37 -5.72
N SER A 46 4.53 -7.81 -6.45
CA SER A 46 5.77 -8.50 -6.81
C SER A 46 6.59 -8.86 -5.59
N PHE A 47 6.74 -7.92 -4.65
CA PHE A 47 7.42 -8.17 -3.38
C PHE A 47 6.73 -9.30 -2.62
N PHE A 48 5.42 -9.20 -2.40
CA PHE A 48 4.69 -10.15 -1.58
C PHE A 48 4.76 -11.55 -2.16
N LEU A 49 4.48 -11.72 -3.46
CA LEU A 49 4.47 -13.05 -4.08
C LEU A 49 5.83 -13.74 -3.97
N GLU A 50 6.92 -13.00 -4.20
CA GLU A 50 8.26 -13.54 -4.11
C GLU A 50 8.69 -13.81 -2.66
N ALA A 51 8.45 -12.87 -1.75
CA ALA A 51 8.78 -13.03 -0.34
C ALA A 51 7.98 -14.18 0.31
N PHE A 52 6.67 -14.23 0.06
CA PHE A 52 5.79 -15.27 0.57
C PHE A 52 6.20 -16.66 0.07
N ARG A 53 6.59 -16.78 -1.21
CA ARG A 53 7.16 -18.00 -1.79
C ARG A 53 8.43 -18.44 -1.07
N ARG A 54 9.36 -17.52 -0.77
CA ARG A 54 10.61 -17.80 -0.02
C ARG A 54 10.37 -18.20 1.44
N LEU A 55 9.23 -17.82 2.01
CA LEU A 55 8.78 -18.25 3.33
C LEU A 55 8.02 -19.58 3.31
N GLY A 56 7.98 -20.28 2.16
CA GLY A 56 7.31 -21.56 1.98
C GLY A 56 5.81 -21.44 1.71
N GLY A 57 5.32 -20.23 1.43
CA GLY A 57 3.95 -19.99 1.01
C GLY A 57 3.73 -20.29 -0.47
N THR A 58 2.48 -20.44 -0.86
CA THR A 58 2.08 -20.54 -2.28
C THR A 58 0.88 -19.65 -2.52
N ALA A 59 0.99 -18.80 -3.54
CA ALA A 59 -0.10 -17.98 -4.04
C ALA A 59 -0.32 -18.34 -5.52
N THR A 60 -1.46 -18.96 -5.82
CA THR A 60 -1.77 -19.48 -7.16
C THR A 60 -2.71 -18.53 -7.88
N PRO A 61 -2.40 -18.06 -9.10
CA PRO A 61 -3.30 -17.19 -9.84
C PRO A 61 -4.60 -17.91 -10.16
N ARG A 62 -5.73 -17.23 -9.95
CA ARG A 62 -7.07 -17.71 -10.31
C ARG A 62 -7.70 -16.85 -11.39
N GLU A 63 -7.60 -15.54 -11.20
CA GLU A 63 -7.97 -14.54 -12.19
C GLU A 63 -6.80 -13.55 -12.35
N PRO A 64 -6.78 -12.69 -13.39
CA PRO A 64 -5.70 -11.73 -13.58
C PRO A 64 -5.44 -10.89 -12.32
N ARG A 65 -4.22 -10.98 -11.79
CA ARG A 65 -3.76 -10.28 -10.58
C ARG A 65 -4.58 -10.59 -9.31
N ARG A 66 -5.26 -11.75 -9.28
CA ARG A 66 -5.98 -12.29 -8.12
C ARG A 66 -5.49 -13.71 -7.83
N TYR A 67 -5.14 -13.96 -6.57
CA TYR A 67 -4.44 -15.19 -6.19
C TYR A 67 -5.20 -15.91 -5.07
N GLU A 68 -5.23 -17.24 -5.13
CA GLU A 68 -5.63 -18.07 -4.01
C GLU A 68 -4.40 -18.42 -3.17
N ILE A 69 -4.56 -18.38 -1.84
CA ILE A 69 -3.58 -18.95 -0.90
C ILE A 69 -4.25 -20.14 -0.21
N PRO A 70 -3.99 -21.38 -0.65
CA PRO A 70 -4.63 -22.57 -0.09
C PRO A 70 -4.17 -22.85 1.35
N HIS A 71 -2.92 -22.49 1.66
CA HIS A 71 -2.35 -22.61 3.00
C HIS A 71 -1.34 -21.49 3.26
N VAL A 72 -1.55 -20.75 4.35
CA VAL A 72 -0.59 -19.77 4.84
C VAL A 72 0.44 -20.48 5.73
N PRO A 73 1.76 -20.38 5.52
CA PRO A 73 2.75 -21.06 6.36
C PRO A 73 2.61 -20.75 7.86
N ALA A 74 2.88 -21.74 8.71
CA ALA A 74 2.80 -21.58 10.17
C ALA A 74 3.69 -20.45 10.69
N LEU A 75 4.89 -20.28 10.12
CA LEU A 75 5.83 -19.21 10.46
C LEU A 75 5.18 -17.82 10.30
N VAL A 76 4.46 -17.60 9.20
CA VAL A 76 3.77 -16.33 8.90
C VAL A 76 2.63 -16.09 9.90
N ARG A 77 1.81 -17.12 10.17
CA ARG A 77 0.71 -17.04 11.15
C ARG A 77 1.20 -16.81 12.59
N GLN A 78 2.36 -17.37 12.96
CA GLN A 78 2.93 -17.19 14.29
C GLN A 78 3.51 -15.80 14.46
N ARG A 79 4.13 -15.22 13.42
CA ARG A 79 4.67 -13.87 13.48
C ARG A 79 3.59 -12.82 13.74
N ASP A 80 2.44 -12.96 13.09
CA ASP A 80 1.25 -12.12 13.31
C ASP A 80 0.85 -12.05 14.80
N ARG A 81 0.86 -13.19 15.50
CA ARG A 81 0.55 -13.25 16.94
C ARG A 81 1.54 -12.50 17.82
N MET A 82 2.79 -12.36 17.38
CA MET A 82 3.82 -11.61 18.10
C MET A 82 3.72 -10.10 17.84
N ILE A 83 3.27 -9.71 16.64
CA ILE A 83 3.09 -8.30 16.26
C ILE A 83 1.79 -7.74 16.87
N GLY A 84 0.73 -8.55 16.99
CA GLY A 84 -0.30 -8.41 18.02
C GLY A 84 -1.28 -7.23 17.98
N VAL A 85 -1.35 -6.44 16.90
CA VAL A 85 -2.18 -5.20 16.87
C VAL A 85 -3.41 -5.26 15.94
N ARG A 86 -3.56 -6.29 15.08
CA ARG A 86 -4.56 -6.29 13.99
C ARG A 86 -5.35 -7.60 13.85
N GLU A 87 -6.28 -7.63 12.88
CA GLU A 87 -7.03 -8.83 12.49
C GLU A 87 -6.09 -10.02 12.29
N ALA A 88 -6.48 -11.20 12.80
CA ALA A 88 -5.65 -12.38 12.73
C ALA A 88 -5.52 -12.92 11.29
N ILE A 89 -4.34 -13.39 10.93
CA ILE A 89 -4.13 -14.10 9.66
C ILE A 89 -4.95 -15.40 9.64
N VAL A 90 -5.85 -15.50 8.66
CA VAL A 90 -6.62 -16.72 8.43
C VAL A 90 -5.76 -17.83 7.80
N PRO A 91 -6.06 -19.13 8.02
CA PRO A 91 -5.22 -20.22 7.52
C PRO A 91 -5.14 -20.33 6.00
N ARG A 92 -6.14 -19.81 5.29
CA ARG A 92 -6.29 -19.85 3.83
C ARG A 92 -7.03 -18.59 3.36
N TYR A 93 -6.69 -18.12 2.17
CA TYR A 93 -7.39 -17.03 1.52
C TYR A 93 -7.95 -17.52 0.19
N GLU A 94 -9.27 -17.44 0.03
CA GLU A 94 -9.95 -17.84 -1.21
C GLU A 94 -9.50 -16.97 -2.39
N ARG A 95 -9.45 -15.65 -2.17
CA ARG A 95 -8.79 -14.68 -3.06
C ARG A 95 -8.06 -13.62 -2.27
N ILE A 96 -6.91 -13.21 -2.79
CA ILE A 96 -6.19 -11.99 -2.42
C ILE A 96 -6.00 -11.11 -3.65
N ALA A 97 -5.95 -9.80 -3.45
CA ALA A 97 -5.66 -8.81 -4.49
C ALA A 97 -4.85 -7.65 -3.91
N PHE A 98 -4.02 -7.03 -4.75
CA PHE A 98 -3.16 -5.88 -4.39
C PHE A 98 -3.68 -4.56 -4.93
N ASP A 99 -4.74 -4.61 -5.74
CA ASP A 99 -5.40 -3.46 -6.32
C ASP A 99 -6.83 -3.37 -5.77
N LYS A 100 -7.21 -2.19 -5.28
CA LYS A 100 -8.53 -1.94 -4.70
C LYS A 100 -9.66 -2.20 -5.69
N THR A 101 -9.41 -1.99 -6.98
CA THR A 101 -10.40 -2.22 -8.05
C THR A 101 -10.70 -3.71 -8.28
N LEU A 102 -9.80 -4.61 -7.83
CA LEU A 102 -9.91 -6.06 -8.02
C LEU A 102 -10.41 -6.81 -6.78
N VAL A 103 -10.76 -6.07 -5.71
CA VAL A 103 -11.23 -6.64 -4.43
C VAL A 103 -12.61 -7.27 -4.59
N ALA A 104 -13.54 -6.59 -5.24
CA ALA A 104 -14.91 -7.06 -5.45
C ALA A 104 -15.39 -6.73 -6.87
N PRO A 105 -14.84 -7.38 -7.90
CA PRO A 105 -15.31 -7.19 -9.26
C PRO A 105 -16.77 -7.66 -9.39
N PRO A 106 -17.60 -7.03 -10.22
CA PRO A 106 -19.00 -7.44 -10.41
C PRO A 106 -19.11 -8.93 -10.78
N GLY A 107 -19.87 -9.69 -10.00
CA GLY A 107 -20.09 -11.13 -10.23
C GLY A 107 -18.93 -12.04 -9.80
N GLY A 108 -17.85 -11.52 -9.23
CA GLY A 108 -16.74 -12.32 -8.69
C GLY A 108 -16.83 -12.50 -7.18
N SER A 109 -16.17 -13.54 -6.65
CA SER A 109 -15.95 -13.70 -5.21
C SER A 109 -15.17 -12.49 -4.65
N PRO A 110 -15.40 -12.04 -3.42
CA PRO A 110 -14.57 -11.01 -2.79
C PRO A 110 -13.13 -11.51 -2.56
N ALA A 111 -12.16 -10.61 -2.60
CA ALA A 111 -10.76 -10.86 -2.26
C ALA A 111 -10.36 -10.08 -1.00
N ALA A 112 -9.42 -10.62 -0.22
CA ALA A 112 -8.73 -9.83 0.78
C ALA A 112 -7.81 -8.82 0.09
N PHE A 113 -7.91 -7.55 0.48
CA PHE A 113 -7.07 -6.49 -0.04
C PHE A 113 -5.73 -6.46 0.70
N VAL A 114 -4.69 -6.97 0.06
CA VAL A 114 -3.34 -7.03 0.62
C VAL A 114 -2.61 -5.74 0.28
N CYS A 115 -2.56 -4.83 1.24
CA CYS A 115 -1.85 -3.55 1.16
C CYS A 115 -1.02 -3.31 2.42
N PRO A 116 -0.12 -2.31 2.45
CA PRO A 116 0.54 -1.90 3.69
C PRO A 116 -0.50 -1.71 4.80
N GLY A 117 -0.27 -2.33 5.95
CA GLY A 117 -1.29 -2.38 7.00
C GLY A 117 -1.97 -3.75 7.15
N HIS A 118 -1.97 -4.57 6.10
CA HIS A 118 -2.62 -5.88 6.13
C HIS A 118 -1.72 -6.90 6.87
N PRO A 119 -2.25 -7.69 7.84
CA PRO A 119 -1.46 -8.58 8.69
C PRO A 119 -0.61 -9.59 7.91
N LEU A 120 -1.16 -10.14 6.82
CA LEU A 120 -0.45 -11.07 5.93
C LEU A 120 0.78 -10.42 5.27
N LEU A 121 0.68 -9.17 4.83
CA LEU A 121 1.79 -8.46 4.21
C LEU A 121 2.83 -8.08 5.26
N ASP A 122 2.38 -7.52 6.38
CA ASP A 122 3.26 -7.05 7.45
C ASP A 122 4.07 -8.20 8.07
N ALA A 123 3.44 -9.35 8.32
CA ALA A 123 4.15 -10.54 8.81
C ALA A 123 5.17 -11.07 7.78
N THR A 124 4.82 -11.03 6.49
CA THR A 124 5.74 -11.43 5.40
C THR A 124 6.92 -10.47 5.30
N LEU A 125 6.67 -9.17 5.40
CA LEU A 125 7.69 -8.12 5.40
C LEU A 125 8.64 -8.27 6.58
N ASP A 126 8.10 -8.40 7.79
CA ASP A 126 8.90 -8.47 9.00
C ASP A 126 9.78 -9.73 9.05
N LEU A 127 9.25 -10.90 8.64
CA LEU A 127 10.05 -12.12 8.50
C LEU A 127 11.15 -12.00 7.43
N THR A 128 10.86 -11.27 6.34
CA THR A 128 11.85 -11.02 5.28
C THR A 128 12.97 -10.13 5.80
N LEU A 129 12.62 -9.05 6.50
CA LEU A 129 13.58 -8.14 7.13
C LEU A 129 14.40 -8.85 8.21
N GLU A 130 13.77 -9.69 9.04
CA GLU A 130 14.46 -10.48 10.06
C GLU A 130 15.50 -11.43 9.44
N ARG A 131 15.15 -12.15 8.36
CA ARG A 131 16.05 -13.07 7.67
C ARG A 131 17.22 -12.36 6.96
N HIS A 132 17.01 -11.13 6.49
CA HIS A 132 17.98 -10.42 5.64
C HIS A 132 18.59 -9.18 6.30
N ARG A 133 18.38 -8.97 7.61
CA ARG A 133 18.84 -7.78 8.34
C ARG A 133 20.33 -7.49 8.15
N GLU A 134 21.17 -8.50 8.27
CA GLU A 134 22.62 -8.32 8.13
C GLU A 134 23.04 -7.99 6.69
N LEU A 135 22.38 -8.58 5.68
CA LEU A 135 22.63 -8.23 4.28
C LEU A 135 22.22 -6.78 3.99
N LEU A 136 21.08 -6.34 4.52
CA LEU A 136 20.62 -4.96 4.34
C LEU A 136 21.57 -3.93 4.97
N ARG A 137 22.29 -4.30 6.04
CA ARG A 137 23.34 -3.46 6.65
C ARG A 137 24.60 -3.35 5.82
N GLN A 138 24.92 -4.38 5.03
CA GLN A 138 26.10 -4.41 4.16
C GLN A 138 25.93 -3.52 2.92
N GLY A 139 24.70 -3.19 2.56
CA GLY A 139 24.37 -2.43 1.36
C GLY A 139 24.39 -3.29 0.09
N SER A 140 24.35 -2.64 -1.07
CA SER A 140 24.41 -3.29 -2.38
C SER A 140 25.23 -2.46 -3.34
N VAL A 141 25.94 -3.13 -4.26
CA VAL A 141 26.62 -2.48 -5.38
C VAL A 141 25.73 -2.66 -6.62
N LEU A 142 25.37 -1.54 -7.24
CA LEU A 142 24.70 -1.53 -8.53
C LEU A 142 25.74 -1.24 -9.61
N VAL A 143 25.82 -2.09 -10.62
CA VAL A 143 26.68 -1.88 -11.79
C VAL A 143 25.76 -1.63 -12.99
N ASP A 144 25.82 -0.43 -13.58
CA ASP A 144 25.17 -0.15 -14.87
C ASP A 144 26.20 -0.34 -15.99
N GLU A 145 26.00 -1.35 -16.83
CA GLU A 145 26.89 -1.65 -17.97
C GLU A 145 26.95 -0.51 -19.01
N ARG A 146 25.99 0.42 -18.96
CA ARG A 146 25.93 1.59 -19.85
C ARG A 146 26.66 2.80 -19.28
N ASP A 147 27.12 2.74 -18.03
CA ASP A 147 27.96 3.77 -17.43
C ASP A 147 29.43 3.49 -17.73
N HIS A 148 30.06 4.35 -18.54
CA HIS A 148 31.48 4.27 -18.86
C HIS A 148 32.38 4.98 -17.83
N GLY A 149 31.80 5.56 -16.78
CA GLY A 149 32.53 6.16 -15.68
C GLY A 149 33.35 5.14 -14.90
N THR A 150 34.55 5.53 -14.47
CA THR A 150 35.44 4.68 -13.66
C THR A 150 35.48 5.07 -12.19
N GLN A 151 34.70 6.07 -11.78
CA GLN A 151 34.63 6.55 -10.40
C GLN A 151 33.31 6.07 -9.77
N PRO A 152 33.35 5.42 -8.58
CA PRO A 152 32.14 4.94 -7.94
C PRO A 152 31.31 6.09 -7.34
N TYR A 153 29.99 5.95 -7.38
CA TYR A 153 29.04 6.84 -6.72
C TYR A 153 28.43 6.16 -5.49
N VAL A 154 28.22 6.91 -4.42
CA VAL A 154 27.52 6.44 -3.22
C VAL A 154 26.13 7.05 -3.19
N LEU A 155 25.12 6.19 -3.23
CA LEU A 155 23.73 6.58 -2.96
C LEU A 155 23.40 6.19 -1.51
N CYS A 156 22.97 7.17 -0.72
CA CYS A 156 22.49 6.94 0.64
C CYS A 156 21.08 7.53 0.81
N SER A 157 20.25 6.86 1.59
CA SER A 157 18.96 7.39 2.05
C SER A 157 19.17 7.96 3.44
N LEU A 158 18.72 9.19 3.66
CA LEU A 158 18.67 9.81 4.99
C LEU A 158 17.24 9.74 5.49
N GLU A 159 17.02 8.99 6.56
CA GLU A 159 15.70 8.91 7.22
C GLU A 159 15.72 9.78 8.48
N HIS A 160 14.66 10.58 8.66
CA HIS A 160 14.44 11.37 9.87
C HIS A 160 13.48 10.61 10.79
N ALA A 161 13.85 10.48 12.07
CA ALA A 161 13.09 9.76 13.09
C ALA A 161 11.93 10.59 13.66
#